data_AF-A0A453EWD5-F1
#
_entry.id   AF-A0A453EWD5-F1
#
_cell.length_a   1.000
_cell.length_b   1.000
_cell.length_c   1.000
_cell.angle_alpha   90.00
_cell.angle_beta   90.00
_cell.angle_gamma   90.00
#
_symmetry.space_group_name_H-M   'P 1'
#
loop_
_entity.id
_entity.type
_entity.pdbx_description
1 polymer ?
#
loop_
_entity_poly.entity_id
_entity_poly.type
_entity_poly.pdbx_seq_one_letter_code
_entity_poly.pdbx_strand_id
1 'polypeptide(L)'
;VELCTVDGLVKESTQCAPNGYYFIPVYDKGSFIVRVKGPKGWSWKPETVPVVIDQNGCNGNADINFQFTGFTVSGKIVGAVGGKSCSKDGGPSGVKVELLSDLDELVASALTSSTGGYAFVNIIPG
;
A
#
# COMPACT_ATOMS: atom_id res chain seq x y z
N VAL A 1 3.81 -2.78 -12.38
CA VAL A 1 4.50 -3.84 -11.61
C VAL A 1 5.99 -3.68 -11.81
N GLU A 2 6.78 -3.81 -10.76
CA GLU A 2 8.22 -3.61 -10.75
C GLU A 2 8.94 -4.92 -10.40
N LEU A 3 10.08 -5.18 -11.04
CA LEU A 3 11.06 -6.17 -10.61
C LEU A 3 12.20 -5.45 -9.89
N CYS A 4 12.46 -5.86 -8.66
CA CYS A 4 13.49 -5.29 -7.80
C CYS A 4 14.54 -6.33 -7.43
N THR A 5 15.77 -5.92 -7.17
CA THR A 5 16.74 -6.75 -6.44
C THR A 5 16.29 -6.92 -4.99
N VAL A 6 16.87 -7.90 -4.29
CA VAL A 6 16.63 -8.11 -2.85
C VAL A 6 17.00 -6.87 -2.00
N ASP A 7 17.94 -6.04 -2.48
CA ASP A 7 18.33 -4.78 -1.84
C ASP A 7 17.37 -3.61 -2.15
N GLY A 8 16.31 -3.86 -2.93
CA GLY A 8 15.26 -2.89 -3.23
C GLY A 8 15.51 -2.01 -4.47
N LEU A 9 16.59 -2.24 -5.23
CA LEU A 9 16.85 -1.52 -6.47
C LEU A 9 15.89 -1.99 -7.57
N VAL A 10 15.16 -1.07 -8.20
CA VAL A 10 14.29 -1.38 -9.34
C VAL A 10 15.15 -1.69 -10.57
N LYS A 11 15.00 -2.90 -11.11
CA LYS A 11 15.67 -3.37 -12.33
C LYS A 11 14.81 -3.09 -13.56
N GLU A 12 13.52 -3.38 -13.47
CA GLU A 12 12.58 -3.25 -14.57
C GLU A 12 11.19 -2.87 -14.06
N SER A 13 10.39 -2.19 -14.87
CA SER A 13 9.02 -1.82 -14.53
C SER A 13 8.11 -1.87 -15.77
N THR A 14 6.92 -2.40 -15.59
CA THR A 14 5.91 -2.51 -16.65
C THR A 14 4.54 -2.01 -16.17
N GLN A 15 3.72 -1.56 -17.10
CA GLN A 15 2.32 -1.22 -16.82
C GLN A 15 1.43 -2.45 -17.04
N CYS A 16 0.36 -2.55 -16.24
CA CYS A 16 -0.64 -3.60 -16.46
C CYS A 16 -1.44 -3.28 -17.72
N ALA A 17 -1.67 -4.28 -18.56
CA ALA A 17 -2.58 -4.18 -19.68
C ALA A 17 -4.03 -4.00 -19.17
N PRO A 18 -4.97 -3.54 -20.01
CA PRO A 18 -6.37 -3.33 -19.61
C PRO A 18 -7.07 -4.59 -19.06
N ASN A 19 -6.59 -5.78 -19.43
CA ASN A 19 -7.08 -7.06 -18.91
C ASN A 19 -6.45 -7.47 -17.57
N GLY A 20 -5.60 -6.63 -16.97
CA GLY A 20 -4.90 -6.89 -15.72
C GLY A 20 -3.59 -7.66 -15.86
N TYR A 21 -3.25 -8.15 -17.06
CA TYR A 21 -2.04 -8.93 -17.27
C TYR A 21 -0.80 -8.05 -17.41
N TYR A 22 0.37 -8.55 -17.02
CA TYR A 22 1.64 -7.84 -17.16
C TYR A 22 2.78 -8.81 -17.51
N PHE A 23 3.82 -8.31 -18.17
CA PHE A 23 5.03 -9.08 -18.49
C PHE A 23 6.27 -8.26 -18.13
N ILE A 24 7.21 -8.88 -17.42
CA ILE A 24 8.52 -8.30 -17.12
C ILE A 24 9.58 -9.24 -17.72
N PRO A 25 10.30 -8.83 -18.77
CA PRO A 25 11.40 -9.61 -19.30
C PRO A 25 12.55 -9.63 -18.30
N VAL A 26 13.14 -10.80 -18.05
CA VAL A 26 14.30 -10.94 -17.15
C VAL A 26 15.40 -11.73 -17.84
N TYR A 27 16.60 -11.15 -17.85
CA TYR A 27 17.77 -11.73 -18.49
C TYR A 27 18.77 -12.30 -17.48
N ASP A 28 18.79 -11.73 -16.27
CA ASP A 28 19.70 -12.11 -15.21
C ASP A 28 19.12 -13.26 -14.36
N LYS A 29 19.97 -14.22 -14.01
CA LYS A 29 19.65 -15.25 -13.02
C LYS A 29 19.90 -14.70 -11.61
N GLY A 30 19.08 -15.12 -10.65
CA GLY A 30 19.23 -14.70 -9.26
C GLY A 30 17.92 -14.62 -8.49
N SER A 31 18.01 -14.03 -7.30
CA SER A 31 16.86 -13.77 -6.45
C SER A 31 16.40 -12.33 -6.62
N PHE A 32 15.11 -12.15 -6.85
CA PHE A 32 14.46 -10.85 -7.07
C PHE A 32 13.16 -10.75 -6.27
N ILE A 33 12.60 -9.56 -6.24
CA ILE A 33 11.30 -9.27 -5.64
C ILE A 33 10.43 -8.60 -6.69
N VAL A 34 9.28 -9.19 -7.01
CA VAL A 34 8.25 -8.55 -7.82
C VAL A 34 7.34 -7.76 -6.89
N ARG A 35 7.15 -6.46 -7.17
CA ARG A 35 6.31 -5.56 -6.38
C ARG A 35 5.25 -4.91 -7.26
N VAL A 36 4.00 -4.92 -6.80
CA VAL A 36 2.95 -4.13 -7.44
C VAL A 36 2.96 -2.71 -6.90
N LYS A 37 2.83 -1.72 -7.79
CA LYS A 37 2.62 -0.32 -7.43
C LYS A 37 1.34 0.16 -8.09
N GLY A 38 0.46 0.74 -7.27
CA GLY A 38 -0.74 1.42 -7.71
C GLY A 38 -0.70 2.91 -7.35
N PRO A 39 -1.79 3.64 -7.65
CA PRO A 39 -1.97 5.00 -7.15
C PRO A 39 -1.84 5.08 -5.62
N LYS A 40 -1.52 6.27 -5.13
CA LYS A 40 -1.35 6.50 -3.69
C LYS A 40 -2.63 6.10 -2.95
N GLY A 41 -2.46 5.29 -1.90
CA GLY A 41 -3.56 4.81 -1.07
C GLY A 41 -4.23 3.55 -1.58
N TRP A 42 -3.70 2.85 -2.59
CA TRP A 42 -4.21 1.54 -2.99
C TRP A 42 -3.51 0.44 -2.19
N SER A 43 -4.28 -0.53 -1.71
CA SER A 43 -3.81 -1.69 -0.96
C SER A 43 -3.84 -2.93 -1.86
N TRP A 44 -2.78 -3.74 -1.76
CA TRP A 44 -2.58 -4.93 -2.57
C TRP A 44 -2.21 -6.12 -1.70
N LYS A 45 -2.61 -7.32 -2.12
CA LYS A 45 -2.24 -8.58 -1.46
C LYS A 45 -1.80 -9.65 -2.48
N PRO A 46 -0.61 -10.24 -2.33
CA PRO A 46 0.52 -9.70 -1.55
C PRO A 46 0.99 -8.34 -2.11
N GLU A 47 1.78 -7.56 -1.37
CA GLU A 47 2.40 -6.34 -1.93
C GLU A 47 3.67 -6.67 -2.72
N THR A 48 4.38 -7.72 -2.28
CA THR A 48 5.63 -8.20 -2.87
C THR A 48 5.65 -9.72 -2.94
N VAL A 49 6.31 -10.26 -3.96
CA VAL A 49 6.50 -11.70 -4.15
C VAL A 49 7.98 -11.95 -4.43
N PRO A 50 8.69 -12.71 -3.58
CA PRO A 50 10.06 -13.13 -3.89
C PRO A 50 10.05 -14.16 -5.03
N VAL A 51 10.96 -14.01 -5.97
CA VAL A 51 11.12 -14.92 -7.11
C VAL A 51 12.58 -15.31 -7.28
N VAL A 52 12.81 -16.57 -7.64
CA VAL A 52 14.13 -17.08 -8.02
C VAL A 52 14.07 -17.44 -9.49
N ILE A 53 15.03 -16.91 -10.25
CA ILE A 53 15.15 -17.10 -11.68
C ILE A 53 16.42 -17.92 -11.92
N ASP A 54 16.24 -19.12 -12.43
CA ASP A 54 17.32 -20.06 -12.71
C ASP A 54 17.25 -20.56 -14.17
N GLN A 55 17.90 -21.68 -14.45
CA GLN A 55 17.91 -22.30 -15.78
C GLN A 55 16.60 -23.02 -16.16
N ASN A 56 15.75 -23.33 -15.19
CA ASN A 56 14.46 -24.00 -15.38
C ASN A 56 13.31 -23.00 -15.54
N GLY A 57 13.58 -21.70 -15.38
CA GLY A 57 12.62 -20.62 -15.56
C GLY A 57 12.42 -19.81 -14.27
N CYS A 58 11.24 -19.21 -14.15
CA CYS A 58 10.84 -18.40 -13.01
C CYS A 58 9.58 -18.99 -12.39
N ASN A 59 9.56 -19.14 -11.06
CA ASN A 59 8.35 -19.49 -10.28
C ASN A 59 7.60 -20.76 -10.79
N GLY A 60 8.32 -21.76 -11.28
CA GLY A 60 7.71 -22.97 -11.85
C GLY A 60 6.80 -22.71 -13.06
N ASN A 61 7.02 -21.59 -13.79
CA ASN A 61 6.17 -21.09 -14.85
C ASN A 61 4.73 -20.77 -14.42
N ALA A 62 4.50 -20.54 -13.12
CA ALA A 62 3.22 -20.10 -12.60
C ALA A 62 3.11 -18.57 -12.58
N ASP A 63 1.92 -18.08 -12.88
CA ASP A 63 1.62 -16.65 -12.84
C ASP A 63 1.72 -16.08 -11.42
N ILE A 64 2.24 -14.86 -11.34
CA ILE A 64 2.30 -14.10 -10.10
C ILE A 64 1.13 -13.13 -10.11
N ASN A 65 0.20 -13.33 -9.18
CA ASN A 65 -1.04 -12.57 -9.13
C ASN A 65 -1.05 -11.61 -7.93
N PHE A 66 -1.58 -10.41 -8.16
CA PHE A 66 -1.77 -9.39 -7.15
C PHE A 66 -3.25 -9.05 -7.05
N GLN A 67 -3.80 -9.13 -5.84
CA GLN A 67 -5.19 -8.77 -5.58
C GLN A 67 -5.27 -7.33 -5.08
N PHE A 68 -6.08 -6.51 -5.73
CA PHE A 68 -6.50 -5.23 -5.15
C PHE A 68 -7.44 -5.49 -3.98
N THR A 69 -7.13 -4.96 -2.81
CA THR A 69 -7.88 -5.27 -1.57
C THR A 69 -8.60 -4.06 -0.97
N GLY A 70 -8.27 -2.84 -1.38
CA GLY A 70 -8.98 -1.64 -0.95
C GLY A 70 -8.16 -0.36 -1.02
N PHE A 71 -8.73 0.71 -0.47
CA PHE A 71 -8.18 2.05 -0.43
C PHE A 71 -7.75 2.44 0.98
N THR A 72 -6.89 3.45 1.08
CA THR A 72 -6.49 4.07 2.32
C THR A 72 -7.26 5.37 2.49
N VAL A 73 -8.05 5.45 3.55
CA VAL A 73 -8.72 6.69 3.98
C VAL A 73 -7.86 7.31 5.06
N SER A 74 -7.46 8.58 4.89
CA SER A 74 -6.60 9.26 5.86
C SER A 74 -7.06 10.68 6.10
N GLY A 75 -6.77 11.19 7.29
CA GLY A 75 -7.14 12.53 7.70
C GLY A 75 -6.25 13.05 8.82
N LYS A 76 -6.53 14.28 9.26
CA LYS A 76 -5.85 14.94 10.37
C LYS A 76 -6.87 15.62 11.26
N ILE A 77 -6.81 15.34 12.56
CA ILE A 77 -7.54 16.10 13.57
C ILE A 77 -6.68 17.30 13.98
N VAL A 78 -7.28 18.49 13.93
CA VAL A 78 -6.65 19.74 14.35
C VAL A 78 -7.35 20.29 15.59
N GLY A 79 -6.58 20.78 16.56
CA GLY A 79 -7.13 21.40 17.75
C GLY A 79 -7.72 22.79 17.45
N ALA A 80 -8.87 23.11 18.06
CA ALA A 80 -9.59 24.36 17.81
C ALA A 80 -8.84 25.64 18.23
N VAL A 81 -7.85 25.53 19.12
CA VAL A 81 -7.12 26.67 19.71
C VAL A 81 -5.61 26.40 19.71
N GLY A 82 -4.97 26.62 18.58
CA GLY A 82 -3.53 26.84 18.54
C GLY A 82 -3.24 28.27 19.00
N GLY A 83 -3.00 28.47 20.30
CA GLY A 83 -2.38 29.72 20.77
C GLY A 83 -1.04 29.95 20.07
N LYS A 84 -0.48 31.17 20.10
CA LYS A 84 0.83 31.50 19.48
C LYS A 84 1.99 30.59 19.92
N SER A 85 1.82 29.83 21.01
CA SER A 85 2.78 28.84 21.54
C SER A 85 2.57 27.39 21.07
N CYS A 86 1.49 27.07 20.35
CA CYS A 86 1.24 25.74 19.83
C CYS A 86 1.75 25.64 18.39
N SER A 87 2.53 24.60 18.09
CA SER A 87 3.01 24.36 16.72
C SER A 87 1.81 24.16 15.80
N LYS A 88 1.73 24.92 14.70
CA LYS A 88 0.62 24.87 13.72
C LYS A 88 0.44 23.48 13.09
N ASP A 89 1.47 22.64 13.19
CA ASP A 89 1.49 21.29 12.65
C ASP A 89 1.09 20.21 13.67
N GLY A 90 0.88 20.57 14.93
CA GLY A 90 0.45 19.66 15.99
C GLY A 90 -1.04 19.29 15.90
N GLY A 91 -1.40 18.16 16.51
CA GLY A 91 -2.79 17.72 16.65
C GLY A 91 -2.95 16.86 17.90
N PRO A 92 -4.18 16.63 18.38
CA PRO A 92 -4.40 15.82 19.56
C PRO A 92 -4.03 14.37 19.25
N SER A 93 -3.11 13.82 20.06
CA SER A 93 -2.63 12.44 19.96
C SER A 93 -3.54 11.49 20.73
N GLY A 94 -3.66 10.25 20.26
CA GLY A 94 -4.39 9.20 20.97
C GLY A 94 -5.92 9.35 20.93
N VAL A 95 -6.45 10.20 20.06
CA VAL A 95 -7.89 10.30 19.80
C VAL A 95 -8.31 9.08 18.97
N LYS A 96 -9.32 8.35 19.44
CA LYS A 96 -9.91 7.24 18.71
C LYS A 96 -10.85 7.77 17.64
N VAL A 97 -10.56 7.41 16.39
CA VAL A 97 -11.39 7.69 15.22
C VAL A 97 -11.98 6.37 14.74
N GLU A 98 -13.28 6.35 14.52
CA GLU A 98 -14.01 5.20 14.02
C GLU A 98 -14.57 5.51 12.64
N LEU A 99 -14.39 4.57 11.71
CA LEU A 99 -15.02 4.57 10.40
C LEU A 99 -16.24 3.67 10.50
N LEU A 100 -17.42 4.25 10.27
CA LEU A 100 -18.69 3.55 10.29
C LEU A 100 -19.24 3.37 8.86
N SER A 101 -20.01 2.31 8.65
CA SER A 101 -20.81 2.14 7.43
C SER A 101 -22.05 3.03 7.44
N ASP A 102 -22.81 3.03 6.35
CA ASP A 102 -24.12 3.68 6.24
C ASP A 102 -25.18 3.09 7.18
N LEU A 103 -24.94 1.88 7.70
CA LEU A 103 -25.76 1.19 8.70
C LEU A 103 -25.27 1.41 10.15
N ASP A 104 -24.38 2.39 10.38
CA ASP A 104 -23.73 2.67 11.67
C ASP A 104 -22.89 1.50 12.24
N GLU A 105 -22.44 0.57 11.38
CA GLU A 105 -21.58 -0.54 11.79
C GLU A 105 -20.09 -0.13 11.78
N LEU A 106 -19.33 -0.58 12.78
CA LEU A 106 -17.89 -0.29 12.85
C LEU A 106 -17.11 -1.04 11.76
N VAL A 107 -16.59 -0.31 10.78
CA VAL A 107 -15.73 -0.83 9.71
C VAL A 107 -14.28 -0.88 10.16
N ALA A 108 -13.77 0.20 10.74
CA ALA A 108 -12.38 0.29 11.19
C ALA A 108 -12.21 1.31 12.32
N SER A 109 -11.13 1.20 13.09
CA SER A 109 -10.75 2.20 14.09
C SER A 109 -9.25 2.50 14.02
N ALA A 110 -8.88 3.76 14.30
CA ALA A 110 -7.51 4.22 14.31
C ALA A 110 -7.29 5.23 15.43
N LEU A 111 -6.07 5.29 15.96
CA LEU A 111 -5.66 6.33 16.91
C LEU A 111 -4.89 7.41 16.17
N THR A 112 -5.12 8.67 16.55
CA THR A 112 -4.33 9.78 16.01
C THR A 112 -2.89 9.77 16.51
N SER A 113 -1.97 10.16 15.64
CA SER A 113 -0.56 10.40 15.97
C SER A 113 -0.35 11.71 16.75
N SER A 114 0.89 12.00 17.14
CA SER A 114 1.29 13.28 17.77
C SER A 114 1.02 14.52 16.91
N THR A 115 0.85 14.33 15.60
CA THR A 115 0.45 15.40 14.68
C THR A 115 -1.06 15.41 14.42
N GLY A 116 -1.84 14.55 15.07
CA GLY A 116 -3.28 14.39 14.84
C GLY A 116 -3.64 13.58 13.58
N GLY A 117 -2.65 13.03 12.87
CA GLY A 117 -2.89 12.24 11.67
C GLY A 117 -3.44 10.85 11.99
N TYR A 118 -4.35 10.35 11.17
CA TYR A 118 -4.87 8.98 11.24
C TYR A 118 -5.06 8.40 9.83
N ALA A 119 -5.06 7.06 9.72
CA ALA A 119 -5.33 6.36 8.47
C ALA A 119 -5.99 5.01 8.73
N PHE A 120 -6.97 4.68 7.89
CA PHE A 120 -7.57 3.36 7.75
C PHE A 120 -7.05 2.75 6.46
N VAL A 121 -6.42 1.58 6.54
CA VAL A 121 -5.91 0.86 5.38
C VAL A 121 -6.90 -0.20 4.95
N ASN A 122 -6.85 -0.58 3.67
CA ASN A 122 -7.61 -1.70 3.14
C ASN A 122 -9.14 -1.55 3.24
N ILE A 123 -9.65 -0.35 2.95
CA ILE A 123 -11.09 -0.05 2.95
C ILE A 123 -11.68 -0.29 1.55
N ILE A 124 -12.66 -1.18 1.46
CA ILE A 124 -13.35 -1.47 0.20
C ILE A 124 -14.34 -0.33 -0.09
N PRO A 125 -14.50 0.14 -1.34
CA PRO A 125 -15.55 1.09 -1.68
C PRO A 125 -16.94 0.49 -1.56
N GLY A 126 -17.88 1.31 -1.11
CA GLY A 126 -19.27 0.93 -0.85
C GLY A 126 -19.62 1.27 0.58
#